data_AF-A0A4V2S649-F1
#
_entry.id   AF-A0A4V2S649-F1
#
_cell.length_a   1.000
_cell.length_b   1.000
_cell.length_c   1.000
_cell.angle_alpha   90.00
_cell.angle_beta   90.00
_cell.angle_gamma   90.00
#
_symmetry.space_group_name_H-M   'P 1'
#
loop_
_entity.id
_entity.type
_entity.pdbx_description
1 polymer ?
#
loop_
_entity_poly.entity_id
_entity_poly.type
_entity_poly.pdbx_seq_one_letter_code
_entity_poly.pdbx_strand_id
1 'polypeptide(L)'
;MEKNKKQQASYTAQRIYLLSGLMECGVCGSSIVGTLSKGQYTYYRCNNKSRKKACDNKDVNKEMIKQYVIDELLQRVFSEDALPKLVERLNEENKKLISERDEEKKKLSRRYKEIKKSISSIVDVIAKGYFHPSLHEKLTELEQQKAEIEVRIKEMNSLPDTSFITEEKIIQYLLKDKEVLEAGDPHKIKQILPTYINKIIVYRDRIEAHFRLSVDDTVCAWMVAANRSQL
;
A
#
# COMPACT_ATOMS: atom_id res chain seq x y z
N MET A 1 7.31 12.46 24.40
CA MET A 1 7.05 11.73 23.14
C MET A 1 7.74 12.47 22.01
N GLU A 2 9.04 12.21 21.82
CA GLU A 2 9.83 12.75 20.71
C GLU A 2 9.52 11.96 19.44
N LYS A 3 8.83 12.58 18.47
CA LYS A 3 8.70 12.02 17.13
C LYS A 3 9.23 13.00 16.08
N ASN A 4 10.22 12.52 15.34
CA ASN A 4 10.56 12.86 13.95
C ASN A 4 11.07 14.27 13.63
N LYS A 5 12.26 14.59 14.14
CA LYS A 5 13.14 15.67 13.65
C LYS A 5 14.14 15.22 12.55
N LYS A 6 13.79 14.21 11.74
CA LYS A 6 14.69 13.63 10.70
C LYS A 6 14.18 13.75 9.26
N GLN A 7 13.11 14.51 9.02
CA GLN A 7 12.63 14.81 7.67
C GLN A 7 12.76 16.30 7.37
N GLN A 8 13.96 16.85 7.44
CA GLN A 8 14.24 18.17 6.86
C GLN A 8 15.74 18.32 6.62
N ALA A 9 16.18 17.89 5.44
CA ALA A 9 17.49 18.23 4.92
C ALA A 9 17.47 18.27 3.38
N SER A 10 17.36 19.51 2.90
CA SER A 10 17.77 20.05 1.59
C SER A 10 16.81 19.89 0.40
N TYR A 11 16.17 21.00 0.04
CA TYR A 11 15.60 21.27 -1.28
C TYR A 11 16.58 22.15 -2.08
N THR A 12 17.78 21.65 -2.35
CA THR A 12 18.79 22.35 -3.16
C THR A 12 19.14 21.46 -4.33
N ALA A 13 18.38 21.56 -5.44
CA ALA A 13 18.52 20.75 -6.66
C ALA A 13 19.08 19.34 -6.39
N GLN A 14 18.44 18.62 -5.45
CA GLN A 14 18.96 17.36 -4.96
C GLN A 14 18.86 16.32 -6.07
N ARG A 15 20.01 15.77 -6.47
CA ARG A 15 20.07 14.61 -7.35
C ARG A 15 19.10 13.54 -6.86
N ILE A 16 18.08 13.24 -7.67
CA ILE A 16 16.99 12.36 -7.28
C ILE A 16 17.44 10.92 -7.42
N TYR A 17 17.42 10.18 -6.32
CA TYR A 17 17.57 8.73 -6.29
C TYR A 17 16.18 8.10 -6.31
N LEU A 18 15.79 7.60 -7.48
CA LEU A 18 14.45 7.05 -7.75
C LEU A 18 14.13 5.80 -6.93
N LEU A 19 15.14 4.97 -6.67
CA LEU A 19 15.00 3.67 -6.01
C LEU A 19 15.34 3.73 -4.52
N SER A 20 15.61 4.92 -3.98
CA SER A 20 15.85 5.09 -2.54
C SER A 20 14.63 4.65 -1.74
N GLY A 21 14.84 3.73 -0.80
CA GLY A 21 13.76 3.13 0.00
C GLY A 21 13.18 1.84 -0.60
N LEU A 22 13.55 1.49 -1.83
CA LEU A 22 13.14 0.23 -2.48
C LEU A 22 14.27 -0.81 -2.54
N MET A 23 15.52 -0.42 -2.28
CA MET A 23 16.70 -1.28 -2.43
C MET A 23 17.24 -1.83 -1.11
N GLU A 24 17.53 -3.13 -1.08
CA GLU A 24 18.08 -3.87 0.05
C GLU A 24 19.33 -4.66 -0.34
N CYS A 25 20.24 -4.82 0.62
CA CYS A 25 21.45 -5.60 0.43
C CYS A 25 21.19 -7.08 0.73
N GLY A 26 21.29 -7.94 -0.27
CA GLY A 26 21.12 -9.40 -0.12
C GLY A 26 22.21 -10.09 0.69
N VAL A 27 23.31 -9.39 1.03
CA VAL A 27 24.42 -9.95 1.84
C VAL A 27 24.22 -9.69 3.35
N CYS A 28 23.72 -8.53 3.73
CA CYS A 28 23.64 -8.12 5.14
C CYS A 28 22.26 -7.59 5.58
N GLY A 29 21.26 -7.63 4.70
CA GLY A 29 19.89 -7.16 4.93
C GLY A 29 19.72 -5.64 5.08
N SER A 30 20.80 -4.86 5.15
CA SER A 30 20.68 -3.40 5.32
C SER A 30 20.22 -2.69 4.05
N SER A 31 19.56 -1.54 4.20
CA SER A 31 19.13 -0.71 3.07
C SER A 31 20.31 -0.25 2.22
N ILE A 32 20.05 -0.12 0.92
CA ILE A 32 20.98 0.46 -0.05
C ILE A 32 20.55 1.90 -0.33
N VAL A 33 21.50 2.83 -0.22
CA VAL A 33 21.26 4.27 -0.30
C VAL A 33 22.08 4.90 -1.40
N GLY A 34 21.55 5.99 -1.98
CA GLY A 34 22.28 6.82 -2.93
C GLY A 34 23.56 7.40 -2.33
N THR A 35 24.66 7.31 -3.06
CA THR A 35 25.97 7.84 -2.68
C THR A 35 26.67 8.48 -3.88
N LEU A 36 27.51 9.47 -3.58
CA LEU A 36 28.36 10.14 -4.53
C LEU A 36 29.78 9.60 -4.39
N SER A 37 30.40 9.26 -5.52
CA SER A 37 31.83 8.96 -5.59
C SER A 37 32.53 10.06 -6.38
N LYS A 38 33.61 10.60 -5.80
CA LYS A 38 34.45 11.65 -6.41
C LYS A 38 33.66 12.85 -6.98
N GLY A 39 32.55 13.23 -6.33
CA GLY A 39 31.74 14.40 -6.70
C GLY A 39 30.91 14.28 -8.00
N GLN A 40 31.16 13.28 -8.84
CA GLN A 40 30.58 13.18 -10.19
C GLN A 40 29.75 11.91 -10.39
N TYR A 41 30.21 10.77 -9.86
CA TYR A 41 29.55 9.49 -10.11
C TYR A 41 28.49 9.20 -9.05
N THR A 42 27.32 8.77 -9.50
CA THR A 42 26.21 8.42 -8.61
C THR A 42 26.02 6.90 -8.57
N TYR A 43 26.03 6.36 -7.36
CA TYR A 43 25.87 4.93 -7.11
C TYR A 43 24.84 4.69 -6.02
N TYR A 44 24.33 3.48 -5.98
CA TYR A 44 23.65 2.91 -4.84
C TYR A 44 24.64 2.04 -4.07
N ARG A 45 24.78 2.29 -2.77
CA ARG A 45 25.73 1.60 -1.89
C ARG A 45 25.03 1.13 -0.63
N CYS A 46 25.39 -0.07 -0.17
CA CYS A 46 24.93 -0.62 1.11
C CYS A 46 25.26 0.34 2.26
N ASN A 47 24.26 0.65 3.10
CA ASN A 47 24.43 1.59 4.20
C ASN A 47 25.42 1.08 5.26
N ASN A 48 25.45 -0.23 5.55
CA ASN A 48 26.44 -0.82 6.45
C ASN A 48 27.87 -0.75 5.87
N LYS A 49 28.05 -0.96 4.56
CA LYS A 49 29.34 -0.73 3.87
C LYS A 49 29.78 0.73 3.98
N SER A 50 28.84 1.66 3.83
CA SER A 50 29.13 3.09 3.89
C SER A 50 29.54 3.54 5.30
N ARG A 51 28.71 3.23 6.31
CA ARG A 51 28.85 3.76 7.68
C ARG A 51 29.71 2.92 8.61
N LYS A 52 29.62 1.59 8.51
CA LYS A 52 30.22 0.66 9.47
C LYS A 52 31.38 -0.15 8.88
N LYS A 53 31.60 -0.08 7.57
CA LYS A 53 32.57 -0.93 6.83
C LYS A 53 32.38 -2.44 7.06
N ALA A 54 31.19 -2.85 7.51
CA ALA A 54 30.87 -4.22 7.92
C ALA A 54 30.21 -5.05 6.80
N CYS A 55 30.23 -4.55 5.56
CA CYS A 55 29.70 -5.22 4.39
C CYS A 55 30.56 -4.83 3.19
N ASP A 56 30.79 -5.77 2.29
CA ASP A 56 31.65 -5.64 1.12
C ASP A 56 30.88 -5.75 -0.21
N ASN A 57 29.54 -5.77 -0.15
CA ASN A 57 28.69 -5.90 -1.33
C ASN A 57 28.98 -4.82 -2.39
N LYS A 58 28.74 -5.13 -3.67
CA LYS A 58 29.07 -4.24 -4.78
C LYS A 58 28.26 -2.94 -4.75
N ASP A 59 28.86 -1.88 -5.28
CA ASP A 59 28.15 -0.64 -5.55
C ASP A 59 27.44 -0.77 -6.91
N VAL A 60 26.22 -0.24 -7.01
CA VAL A 60 25.41 -0.35 -8.24
C VAL A 60 25.34 1.02 -8.89
N ASN A 61 25.65 1.11 -10.19
CA ASN A 61 25.52 2.36 -10.93
C ASN A 61 24.06 2.81 -10.98
N LYS A 62 23.80 4.08 -10.63
CA LYS A 62 22.45 4.63 -10.50
C LYS A 62 21.64 4.57 -11.80
N GLU A 63 22.24 4.95 -12.93
CA GLU A 63 21.53 5.00 -14.22
C GLU A 63 21.33 3.60 -14.80
N MET A 64 22.29 2.69 -14.63
CA MET A 64 22.14 1.29 -15.04
C MET A 64 20.95 0.60 -14.34
N ILE A 65 20.86 0.69 -13.01
CA ILE A 65 19.76 0.05 -12.29
C ILE A 65 18.42 0.73 -12.56
N LYS A 66 18.42 2.06 -12.76
CA LYS A 66 17.22 2.79 -13.15
C LYS A 66 16.69 2.24 -14.49
N GLN A 67 17.56 2.17 -15.51
CA GLN A 67 17.17 1.72 -16.84
C GLN A 67 16.66 0.29 -16.79
N TYR A 68 17.41 -0.62 -16.15
CA TYR A 68 17.01 -2.01 -15.95
C TYR A 68 15.61 -2.14 -15.32
N VAL A 69 15.34 -1.39 -14.24
CA VAL A 69 14.05 -1.45 -13.55
C VAL A 69 12.90 -0.92 -14.41
N ILE A 70 13.12 0.17 -15.14
CA ILE A 70 12.10 0.75 -16.02
C ILE A 70 11.81 -0.19 -17.19
N ASP A 71 12.84 -0.75 -17.83
CA ASP A 71 12.69 -1.66 -18.95
C ASP A 71 11.96 -2.94 -18.53
N GLU A 72 12.31 -3.52 -17.38
CA GLU A 72 11.62 -4.69 -16.83
C GLU A 72 10.15 -4.39 -16.51
N LEU A 73 9.82 -3.19 -16.00
CA LEU A 73 8.43 -2.77 -15.81
C LEU A 73 7.67 -2.69 -17.13
N LEU A 74 8.25 -2.02 -18.12
CA LEU A 74 7.62 -1.85 -19.43
C LEU A 74 7.37 -3.21 -20.11
N GLN A 75 8.31 -4.15 -19.99
CA GLN A 75 8.18 -5.49 -20.59
C GLN A 75 7.23 -6.41 -19.83
N ARG A 76 7.26 -6.44 -18.49
CA ARG A 76 6.48 -7.40 -17.70
C ARG A 76 5.08 -6.93 -17.34
N VAL A 77 4.88 -5.61 -17.22
CA VAL A 77 3.63 -5.02 -16.71
C VAL A 77 2.87 -4.32 -17.83
N PHE A 78 3.59 -3.63 -18.73
CA PHE A 78 2.99 -2.76 -19.76
C PHE A 78 3.16 -3.25 -21.20
N SER A 79 3.52 -4.53 -21.39
CA SER A 79 3.52 -5.15 -22.71
C SER A 79 2.11 -5.42 -23.20
N GLU A 80 1.97 -5.53 -24.52
CA GLU A 80 0.67 -5.76 -25.18
C GLU A 80 -0.03 -7.04 -24.69
N ASP A 81 0.76 -8.06 -24.33
CA ASP A 81 0.24 -9.34 -23.82
C ASP A 81 -0.05 -9.32 -22.31
N ALA A 82 0.72 -8.55 -21.54
CA ALA A 82 0.63 -8.52 -20.07
C ALA A 82 -0.45 -7.57 -19.57
N LEU A 83 -0.60 -6.41 -20.22
CA LEU A 83 -1.50 -5.35 -19.77
C LEU A 83 -2.97 -5.80 -19.71
N PRO A 84 -3.54 -6.47 -20.73
CA PRO A 84 -4.93 -6.94 -20.67
C PRO A 84 -5.16 -7.94 -19.53
N LYS A 85 -4.23 -8.89 -19.33
CA LYS A 85 -4.30 -9.88 -18.25
C LYS A 85 -4.22 -9.24 -16.87
N LEU A 86 -3.38 -8.20 -16.73
CA LEU A 86 -3.28 -7.44 -15.50
C LEU A 86 -4.58 -6.68 -15.21
N VAL A 87 -5.17 -6.04 -16.23
CA VAL A 87 -6.44 -5.33 -16.11
C VAL A 87 -7.56 -6.25 -15.67
N GLU A 88 -7.69 -7.42 -16.30
CA GLU A 88 -8.68 -8.45 -15.94
C GLU A 88 -8.54 -8.87 -14.48
N ARG A 89 -7.31 -9.23 -14.04
CA ARG A 89 -7.05 -9.59 -12.64
C ARG A 89 -7.35 -8.46 -11.66
N LEU A 90 -6.95 -7.23 -11.98
CA LEU A 90 -7.24 -6.07 -11.12
C LEU A 90 -8.75 -5.82 -11.02
N ASN A 91 -9.49 -6.01 -12.11
CA ASN A 91 -10.95 -5.90 -12.13
C ASN A 91 -11.60 -7.00 -11.27
N GLU A 92 -11.13 -8.25 -11.37
CA GLU A 92 -11.59 -9.36 -10.54
C GLU A 92 -11.34 -9.13 -9.04
N GLU A 93 -10.12 -8.75 -8.67
CA GLU A 93 -9.77 -8.44 -7.29
C GLU A 93 -10.58 -7.25 -6.76
N ASN A 94 -10.81 -6.23 -7.58
CA ASN A 94 -11.67 -5.12 -7.21
C ASN A 94 -13.12 -5.58 -6.96
N LYS A 95 -13.68 -6.43 -7.83
CA LYS A 95 -15.03 -7.01 -7.64
C LYS A 95 -15.11 -7.83 -6.34
N LYS A 96 -14.10 -8.66 -6.04
CA LYS A 96 -14.03 -9.43 -4.78
C LYS A 96 -14.04 -8.50 -3.57
N LEU A 97 -13.18 -7.49 -3.55
CA LEU A 97 -13.08 -6.54 -2.44
C LEU A 97 -14.35 -5.72 -2.24
N ILE A 98 -15.04 -5.34 -3.33
CA ILE A 98 -16.36 -4.70 -3.26
C ILE A 98 -17.37 -5.66 -2.62
N SER A 99 -17.40 -6.92 -3.05
CA SER A 99 -18.30 -7.94 -2.49
C SER A 99 -18.05 -8.17 -1.00
N GLU A 100 -16.80 -8.38 -0.59
CA GLU A 100 -16.41 -8.57 0.80
C GLU A 100 -16.80 -7.37 1.68
N ARG A 101 -16.55 -6.15 1.17
CA ARG A 101 -16.94 -4.91 1.86
C ARG A 101 -18.45 -4.82 2.03
N ASP A 102 -19.22 -5.16 0.99
CA ASP A 102 -20.68 -5.11 1.04
C ASP A 102 -21.26 -6.18 1.98
N GLU A 103 -20.63 -7.37 2.05
CA GLU A 103 -20.96 -8.40 3.03
C GLU A 103 -20.65 -7.95 4.46
N GLU A 104 -19.48 -7.37 4.72
CA GLU A 104 -19.11 -6.81 6.03
C GLU A 104 -20.10 -5.72 6.45
N LYS A 105 -20.47 -4.81 5.53
CA LYS A 105 -21.51 -3.78 5.77
C LYS A 105 -22.85 -4.40 6.13
N LYS A 106 -23.31 -5.41 5.39
CA LYS A 106 -24.56 -6.13 5.70
C LYS A 106 -24.52 -6.78 7.07
N LYS A 107 -23.40 -7.44 7.43
CA LYS A 107 -23.20 -8.09 8.72
C LYS A 107 -23.25 -7.10 9.88
N LEU A 108 -22.53 -5.98 9.77
CA LEU A 108 -22.53 -4.91 10.78
C LEU A 108 -23.92 -4.27 10.92
N SER A 109 -24.60 -3.98 9.79
CA SER A 109 -25.95 -3.41 9.80
C SER A 109 -26.96 -4.35 10.47
N ARG A 110 -26.88 -5.65 10.21
CA ARG A 110 -27.73 -6.66 10.87
C ARG A 110 -27.48 -6.70 12.38
N ARG A 111 -26.21 -6.80 12.79
CA ARG A 111 -25.83 -6.82 14.22
C ARG A 111 -26.27 -5.55 14.94
N TYR A 112 -26.15 -4.39 14.29
CA TYR A 112 -26.64 -3.12 14.82
C TYR A 112 -28.15 -3.14 15.07
N LYS A 113 -28.95 -3.63 14.12
CA LYS A 113 -30.41 -3.76 14.27
C LYS A 113 -30.79 -4.72 15.40
N GLU A 114 -30.08 -5.85 15.50
CA GLU A 114 -30.30 -6.84 16.56
C GLU A 114 -30.02 -6.25 17.96
N ILE A 115 -28.88 -5.58 18.14
CA ILE A 115 -28.52 -4.91 19.40
C ILE A 115 -29.53 -3.82 19.75
N LYS A 116 -29.93 -2.98 18.78
CA LYS A 116 -30.93 -1.93 19.02
C LYS A 116 -32.28 -2.51 19.47
N LYS A 117 -32.69 -3.65 18.90
CA LYS A 117 -33.90 -4.36 19.32
C LYS A 117 -33.77 -4.93 20.73
N SER A 118 -32.62 -5.51 21.08
CA SER A 118 -32.36 -6.00 22.44
C SER A 118 -32.37 -4.87 23.47
N ILE A 119 -31.77 -3.72 23.16
CA ILE A 119 -31.81 -2.52 24.01
C ILE A 119 -33.27 -2.08 24.21
N SER A 120 -34.06 -1.93 23.14
CA SER A 120 -35.47 -1.51 23.29
C SER A 120 -36.27 -2.49 24.16
N SER A 121 -36.06 -3.80 24.00
CA SER A 121 -36.73 -4.80 24.81
C SER A 121 -36.35 -4.71 26.30
N ILE A 122 -35.09 -4.45 26.63
CA ILE A 122 -34.67 -4.26 28.03
C ILE A 122 -35.30 -2.99 28.62
N VAL A 123 -35.30 -1.90 27.86
CA VAL A 123 -35.92 -0.64 28.26
C VAL A 123 -37.42 -0.80 28.51
N ASP A 124 -38.13 -1.52 27.64
CA ASP A 124 -39.57 -1.80 27.80
C ASP A 124 -39.89 -2.61 29.06
N VAL A 125 -39.02 -3.56 29.43
CA VAL A 125 -39.17 -4.36 30.66
C VAL A 125 -38.96 -3.48 31.90
N ILE A 126 -37.94 -2.62 31.89
CA ILE A 126 -37.67 -1.66 32.97
C ILE A 126 -38.84 -0.67 33.12
N ALA A 127 -39.39 -0.17 32.01
CA ALA A 127 -40.53 0.74 32.01
C ALA A 127 -41.80 0.13 32.62
N LYS A 128 -41.94 -1.21 32.58
CA LYS A 128 -43.01 -1.95 33.25
C LYS A 128 -42.76 -2.19 34.75
N GLY A 129 -41.68 -1.65 35.31
CA GLY A 129 -41.33 -1.74 36.73
C GLY A 129 -40.45 -2.94 37.10
N TYR A 130 -40.00 -3.75 36.13
CA TYR A 130 -39.13 -4.90 36.39
C TYR A 130 -37.66 -4.50 36.25
N PHE A 131 -37.02 -4.20 37.38
CA PHE A 131 -35.59 -3.88 37.43
C PHE A 131 -34.79 -4.96 38.16
N HIS A 132 -33.69 -5.38 37.55
CA HIS A 132 -32.71 -6.29 38.14
C HIS A 132 -31.29 -5.81 37.77
N PRO A 133 -30.30 -5.87 38.67
CA PRO A 133 -28.93 -5.41 38.39
C PRO A 133 -28.33 -6.00 37.10
N SER A 134 -28.61 -7.28 36.81
CA SER A 134 -28.15 -7.92 35.56
C SER A 134 -28.73 -7.30 34.27
N LEU A 135 -29.91 -6.65 34.33
CA LEU A 135 -30.45 -5.90 33.19
C LEU A 135 -29.63 -4.63 32.92
N HIS A 136 -29.16 -3.95 33.98
CA HIS A 136 -28.31 -2.77 33.85
C HIS A 136 -26.94 -3.12 33.29
N GLU A 137 -26.32 -4.20 33.77
CA GLU A 137 -25.07 -4.73 33.21
C GLU A 137 -25.23 -5.08 31.73
N LYS A 138 -26.30 -5.80 31.38
CA LYS A 138 -26.54 -6.19 29.98
C LYS A 138 -26.83 -5.00 29.08
N LEU A 139 -27.57 -4.01 29.55
CA LEU A 139 -27.85 -2.78 28.82
C LEU A 139 -26.55 -2.00 28.55
N THR A 140 -25.69 -1.88 29.55
CA THR A 140 -24.39 -1.21 29.43
C THR A 140 -23.50 -1.92 28.40
N GLU A 141 -23.42 -3.25 28.43
CA GLU A 141 -22.69 -4.04 27.45
C GLU A 141 -23.21 -3.82 26.02
N LEU A 142 -24.54 -3.83 25.85
CA LEU A 142 -25.16 -3.65 24.54
C LEU A 142 -24.96 -2.23 23.97
N GLU A 143 -25.04 -1.20 24.81
CA GLU A 143 -24.75 0.18 24.39
C GLU A 143 -23.28 0.36 24.01
N GLN A 144 -22.34 -0.30 24.72
CA GLN A 144 -20.94 -0.31 24.33
C GLN A 144 -20.75 -0.98 22.95
N GLN A 145 -21.30 -2.18 22.75
CA GLN A 145 -21.21 -2.87 21.46
C GLN A 145 -21.84 -2.07 20.32
N LYS A 146 -22.94 -1.36 20.59
CA LYS A 146 -23.58 -0.47 19.62
C LYS A 146 -22.66 0.67 19.21
N ALA A 147 -22.02 1.34 20.18
CA ALA A 147 -21.09 2.42 19.92
C ALA A 147 -19.87 1.94 19.10
N GLU A 148 -19.32 0.77 19.42
CA GLU A 148 -18.23 0.16 18.65
C GLU A 148 -18.63 -0.13 17.19
N ILE A 149 -19.83 -0.67 16.97
CA ILE A 149 -20.35 -0.94 15.62
C ILE A 149 -20.63 0.36 14.86
N GLU A 150 -21.12 1.41 15.51
CA GLU A 150 -21.34 2.72 14.88
C GLU A 150 -20.04 3.35 14.41
N VAL A 151 -18.99 3.30 15.23
CA VAL A 151 -17.64 3.73 14.84
C VAL A 151 -17.18 2.92 13.62
N ARG A 152 -17.33 1.60 13.65
CA ARG A 152 -16.90 0.73 12.55
C ARG A 152 -17.65 1.00 11.24
N ILE A 153 -18.96 1.19 11.29
CA ILE A 153 -19.79 1.55 10.13
C ILE A 153 -19.37 2.92 9.59
N LYS A 154 -19.09 3.89 10.46
CA LYS A 154 -18.63 5.22 10.07
C LYS A 154 -17.27 5.16 9.37
N GLU A 155 -16.32 4.40 9.91
CA GLU A 155 -15.03 4.14 9.26
C GLU A 155 -15.22 3.56 7.86
N MET A 156 -16.04 2.52 7.72
CA MET A 156 -16.31 1.87 6.43
C MET A 156 -17.00 2.77 5.41
N ASN A 157 -17.78 3.75 5.85
CA ASN A 157 -18.45 4.73 4.98
C ASN A 157 -17.56 5.94 4.67
N SER A 158 -16.55 6.22 5.51
CA SER A 158 -15.56 7.29 5.26
C SER A 158 -14.47 6.89 4.26
N LEU A 159 -14.29 5.59 4.03
CA LEU A 159 -13.41 5.10 2.98
C LEU A 159 -13.98 5.51 1.60
N PRO A 160 -13.11 5.93 0.66
CA PRO A 160 -13.53 6.27 -0.69
C PRO A 160 -14.28 5.09 -1.32
N ASP A 161 -15.38 5.39 -2.01
CA ASP A 161 -16.18 4.35 -2.63
C ASP A 161 -15.46 3.77 -3.85
N THR A 162 -14.83 2.61 -3.67
CA THR A 162 -14.12 1.87 -4.72
C THR A 162 -15.06 1.21 -5.73
N SER A 163 -16.39 1.31 -5.54
CA SER A 163 -17.43 0.82 -6.47
C SER A 163 -17.32 1.42 -7.88
N PHE A 164 -16.56 2.51 -8.04
CA PHE A 164 -16.40 3.23 -9.30
C PHE A 164 -15.15 2.88 -10.10
N ILE A 165 -14.30 1.94 -9.66
CA ILE A 165 -13.14 1.51 -10.45
C ILE A 165 -13.63 0.51 -11.51
N THR A 166 -14.00 1.04 -12.67
CA THR A 166 -14.34 0.24 -13.85
C THR A 166 -13.07 -0.20 -14.56
N GLU A 167 -13.20 -1.22 -15.41
CA GLU A 167 -12.09 -1.73 -16.21
C GLU A 167 -11.45 -0.63 -17.08
N GLU A 168 -12.25 0.26 -17.65
CA GLU A 168 -11.76 1.38 -18.46
C GLU A 168 -10.92 2.35 -17.62
N LYS A 169 -11.30 2.59 -16.37
CA LYS A 169 -10.51 3.43 -15.46
C LYS A 169 -9.20 2.75 -15.08
N ILE A 170 -9.19 1.44 -14.84
CA ILE A 170 -7.95 0.68 -14.58
C ILE A 170 -7.00 0.84 -15.77
N ILE A 171 -7.50 0.66 -16.99
CA ILE A 171 -6.72 0.87 -18.22
C ILE A 171 -6.17 2.30 -18.27
N GLN A 172 -7.02 3.32 -18.06
CA GLN A 172 -6.60 4.71 -18.08
C GLN A 172 -5.49 5.02 -17.06
N TYR A 173 -5.59 4.50 -15.84
CA TYR A 173 -4.55 4.69 -14.83
C TYR A 173 -3.24 4.03 -15.24
N LEU A 174 -3.28 2.78 -15.73
CA LEU A 174 -2.08 2.07 -16.15
C LEU A 174 -1.41 2.73 -17.37
N LEU A 175 -2.19 3.18 -18.35
CA LEU A 175 -1.65 3.90 -19.52
C LEU A 175 -1.01 5.23 -19.12
N LYS A 176 -1.64 5.98 -18.20
CA LYS A 176 -1.06 7.21 -17.65
C LYS A 176 0.27 6.94 -16.94
N ASP A 177 0.36 5.87 -16.17
CA ASP A 177 1.60 5.50 -15.48
C ASP A 177 2.68 5.06 -16.47
N LYS A 178 2.31 4.35 -17.56
CA LYS A 178 3.20 4.03 -18.67
C LYS A 178 3.77 5.29 -19.33
N GLU A 179 2.92 6.26 -19.67
CA GLU A 179 3.34 7.54 -20.24
C GLU A 179 4.33 8.29 -19.33
N VAL A 180 4.11 8.25 -18.01
CA VAL A 180 5.02 8.88 -17.03
C VAL A 180 6.39 8.18 -17.01
N LEU A 181 6.42 6.84 -17.10
CA LEU A 181 7.66 6.07 -17.18
C LEU A 181 8.44 6.41 -18.46
N GLU A 182 7.76 6.52 -19.60
CA GLU A 182 8.35 6.82 -20.91
C GLU A 182 8.80 8.29 -21.01
N ALA A 183 8.03 9.24 -20.45
CA ALA A 183 8.37 10.66 -20.44
C ALA A 183 9.60 10.99 -19.59
N GLY A 184 10.00 10.09 -18.67
CA GLY A 184 11.27 10.22 -17.95
C GLY A 184 11.28 11.24 -16.82
N ASP A 185 10.14 11.80 -16.40
CA ASP A 185 10.06 12.79 -15.29
C ASP A 185 10.51 12.15 -13.96
N PRO A 186 11.69 12.51 -13.41
CA PRO A 186 12.23 11.83 -12.24
C PRO A 186 11.39 12.01 -10.97
N HIS A 187 10.63 13.09 -10.84
CA HIS A 187 9.79 13.32 -9.66
C HIS A 187 8.58 12.41 -9.67
N LYS A 188 7.89 12.33 -10.82
CA LYS A 188 6.73 11.47 -10.99
C LYS A 188 7.12 9.99 -10.97
N ILE A 189 8.21 9.62 -11.65
CA ILE A 189 8.73 8.25 -11.65
C ILE A 189 9.00 7.77 -10.21
N LYS A 190 9.61 8.62 -9.37
CA LYS A 190 9.85 8.27 -7.97
C LYS A 190 8.57 8.00 -7.17
N GLN A 191 7.46 8.64 -7.52
CA GLN A 191 6.17 8.45 -6.85
C GLN A 191 5.47 7.17 -7.31
N ILE A 192 5.61 6.79 -8.58
CA ILE A 192 4.94 5.60 -9.15
C ILE A 192 5.72 4.30 -8.92
N LEU A 193 7.05 4.34 -8.83
CA LEU A 193 7.87 3.13 -8.68
C LEU A 193 7.48 2.28 -7.45
N PRO A 194 7.18 2.87 -6.27
CA PRO A 194 6.68 2.10 -5.14
C PRO A 194 5.36 1.39 -5.43
N THR A 195 4.50 1.86 -6.35
CA THR A 195 3.24 1.17 -6.69
C THR A 195 3.50 -0.19 -7.33
N TYR A 196 4.53 -0.26 -8.19
CA TYR A 196 4.84 -1.44 -8.98
C TYR A 196 5.92 -2.34 -8.38
N ILE A 197 6.81 -1.77 -7.56
CA ILE A 197 7.98 -2.48 -7.03
C ILE A 197 7.80 -2.69 -5.53
N ASN A 198 7.93 -3.95 -5.11
CA ASN A 198 7.95 -4.29 -3.70
C ASN A 198 9.32 -3.98 -3.09
N LYS A 199 10.35 -4.62 -3.65
CA LYS A 199 11.74 -4.45 -3.23
C LYS A 199 12.71 -4.88 -4.33
N ILE A 200 13.91 -4.33 -4.29
CA ILE A 200 15.03 -4.69 -5.16
C ILE A 200 16.18 -5.18 -4.28
N ILE A 201 16.54 -6.44 -4.40
CA ILE A 201 17.62 -7.06 -3.62
C ILE A 201 18.88 -7.10 -4.47
N VAL A 202 19.96 -6.53 -3.96
CA VAL A 202 21.28 -6.55 -4.62
C VAL A 202 22.19 -7.54 -3.92
N TYR A 203 22.62 -8.57 -4.63
CA TYR A 203 23.67 -9.51 -4.23
C TYR A 203 25.00 -9.15 -4.91
N ARG A 204 26.06 -9.93 -4.62
CA ARG A 204 27.39 -9.69 -5.20
C ARG A 204 27.41 -9.98 -6.70
N ASP A 205 26.77 -11.04 -7.11
CA ASP A 205 26.69 -11.57 -8.47
C ASP A 205 25.46 -11.04 -9.22
N ARG A 206 24.29 -11.01 -8.58
CA ARG A 206 23.00 -10.72 -9.24
C ARG A 206 22.19 -9.60 -8.57
N ILE A 207 21.15 -9.15 -9.27
CA ILE A 207 20.15 -8.21 -8.77
C ILE A 207 18.77 -8.82 -9.01
N GLU A 208 17.94 -8.85 -7.97
CA GLU A 208 16.58 -9.41 -8.01
C GLU A 208 15.59 -8.27 -7.78
N ALA A 209 14.69 -8.03 -8.74
CA ALA A 209 13.60 -7.07 -8.60
C ALA A 209 12.30 -7.83 -8.34
N HIS A 210 11.66 -7.57 -7.20
CA HIS A 210 10.37 -8.14 -6.84
C HIS A 210 9.27 -7.12 -7.14
N PHE A 211 8.47 -7.41 -8.15
CA PHE A 211 7.33 -6.58 -8.55
C PHE A 211 6.10 -6.95 -7.71
N ARG A 212 5.25 -5.95 -7.44
CA ARG A 212 3.97 -6.14 -6.73
C ARG A 212 2.86 -6.65 -7.64
N LEU A 213 3.03 -6.49 -8.95
CA LEU A 213 2.08 -6.94 -9.95
C LEU A 213 2.78 -8.06 -10.71
N SER A 214 2.34 -9.29 -10.53
CA SER A 214 2.76 -10.40 -11.39
C SER A 214 1.57 -10.92 -12.19
N VAL A 215 1.79 -11.07 -13.49
CA VAL A 215 0.86 -11.75 -14.41
C VAL A 215 0.95 -13.27 -14.26
N ASP A 216 1.93 -13.78 -13.52
CA ASP A 216 2.06 -15.20 -13.15
C ASP A 216 2.05 -15.33 -11.63
N ASP A 217 1.07 -16.10 -11.14
CA ASP A 217 0.71 -16.43 -9.76
C ASP A 217 1.35 -15.64 -8.61
N THR A 218 0.47 -15.04 -7.80
CA THR A 218 0.74 -14.31 -6.56
C THR A 218 1.41 -12.95 -6.73
N VAL A 219 0.61 -11.91 -6.94
CA VAL A 219 0.39 -10.76 -6.02
C VAL A 219 -0.48 -9.73 -6.76
N CYS A 220 -1.67 -9.43 -6.24
CA CYS A 220 -2.44 -8.22 -6.60
C CYS A 220 -3.33 -7.68 -5.46
N ALA A 221 -3.00 -7.96 -4.19
CA ALA A 221 -3.77 -7.46 -3.04
C ALA A 221 -3.49 -5.97 -2.69
N TRP A 222 -2.40 -5.38 -3.20
CA TRP A 222 -1.88 -4.10 -2.69
C TRP A 222 -2.35 -2.85 -3.43
N MET A 223 -2.70 -2.93 -4.73
CA MET A 223 -3.14 -1.72 -5.48
C MET A 223 -4.46 -1.14 -4.94
N VAL A 224 -5.36 -1.99 -4.44
CA VAL A 224 -6.63 -1.51 -3.87
C VAL A 224 -6.46 -0.97 -2.44
N ALA A 225 -5.46 -1.45 -1.70
CA ALA A 225 -5.13 -0.95 -0.36
C ALA A 225 -4.34 0.38 -0.39
N ALA A 226 -3.51 0.64 -1.40
CA ALA A 226 -2.69 1.85 -1.50
C ALA A 226 -3.52 3.14 -1.59
N ASN A 227 -4.74 3.08 -2.13
CA ASN A 227 -5.68 4.20 -2.16
C ASN A 227 -6.27 4.56 -0.78
N ARG A 228 -5.89 3.83 0.30
CA ARG A 228 -6.19 4.19 1.69
C ARG A 228 -5.18 5.16 2.32
N SER A 229 -4.07 5.46 1.66
CA SER A 229 -2.94 6.21 2.28
C SER A 229 -2.69 7.61 1.69
N GLN A 230 -3.49 8.03 0.70
CA GLN A 230 -3.36 9.32 0.03
C GLN A 230 -4.65 10.16 0.07
N LEU A 231 -5.55 9.89 1.02
CA LEU A 231 -6.69 10.74 1.36
C LEU A 231 -6.71 11.01 2.86
#